data_AF-A0A834B0Y7-F1
#
_entry.id   AF-A0A834B0Y7-F1
#
_cell.length_a   1.000
_cell.length_b   1.000
_cell.length_c   1.000
_cell.angle_alpha   90.00
_cell.angle_beta   90.00
_cell.angle_gamma   90.00
#
_symmetry.space_group_name_H-M   'P 1'
#
loop_
_entity.id
_entity.type
_entity.pdbx_description
1 polymer ?
#
loop_
_entity_poly.entity_id
_entity_poly.type
_entity_poly.pdbx_seq_one_letter_code
_entity_poly.pdbx_strand_id
1 'polypeptide(L)'
;MIFTCFTLSALYARRRSYLFLGGTLMSAMSLMLLSSLGNLFFGSIWLLQANLYLGLLVMCGFVLFDTQLIIEKAENGDKDYIWHCIDLFLDFVTLFRKLMMILALNEKDQKKEKK
;
A
#
# COMPACT_ATOMS: atom_id res chain seq x y z
N MET A 1 11.11 -2.36 9.52
CA MET A 1 11.08 -0.92 9.88
C MET A 1 9.81 -0.24 9.37
N ILE A 2 9.56 -0.15 8.06
CA ILE A 2 8.34 0.53 7.54
C ILE A 2 7.05 -0.16 8.00
N PHE A 3 6.87 -1.45 7.69
CA PHE A 3 5.68 -2.21 8.10
C PHE A 3 5.45 -2.18 9.62
N THR A 4 6.50 -2.47 10.40
CA THR A 4 6.46 -2.43 11.86
C THR A 4 6.06 -1.06 12.42
N CYS A 5 6.55 0.05 11.85
CA CYS A 5 6.17 1.41 12.30
C CYS A 5 4.71 1.73 11.97
N PHE A 6 4.22 1.36 10.79
CA PHE A 6 2.82 1.58 10.41
C PHE A 6 1.87 0.71 11.23
N THR A 7 2.20 -0.56 11.46
CA THR A 7 1.41 -1.45 12.33
C THR A 7 1.37 -0.92 13.78
N LEU A 8 2.50 -0.46 14.33
CA LEU A 8 2.53 0.15 15.66
C LEU A 8 1.74 1.46 15.71
N SER A 9 1.86 2.32 14.70
CA SER A 9 1.07 3.55 14.61
C SER A 9 -0.43 3.26 14.54
N ALA A 10 -0.85 2.22 13.80
CA ALA A 10 -2.23 1.78 13.79
C ALA A 10 -2.67 1.23 15.15
N LEU A 11 -1.84 0.44 15.83
CA LEU A 11 -2.17 -0.10 17.16
C LEU A 11 -2.35 0.99 18.24
N TYR A 12 -1.56 2.07 18.17
CA TYR A 12 -1.63 3.18 19.13
C TYR A 12 -2.62 4.29 18.74
N ALA A 13 -3.15 4.27 17.51
CA ALA A 13 -4.08 5.30 17.04
C ALA A 13 -5.46 5.16 17.68
N ARG A 14 -6.14 6.31 17.85
CA ARG A 14 -7.48 6.40 18.42
C ARG A 14 -8.47 5.59 17.56
N ARG A 15 -9.31 4.78 18.22
CA ARG A 15 -10.29 3.86 17.63
C ARG A 15 -11.04 4.47 16.42
N ARG A 16 -11.16 3.71 15.33
CA ARG A 16 -11.83 4.05 14.05
C ARG A 16 -11.26 5.21 13.26
N SER A 17 -10.19 5.88 13.70
CA SER A 17 -9.70 7.08 13.03
C SER A 17 -9.24 6.83 11.60
N TYR A 18 -8.66 5.65 11.32
CA TYR A 18 -8.27 5.27 9.96
C TYR A 18 -9.38 4.59 9.16
N LEU A 19 -10.49 4.13 9.76
CA LEU A 19 -11.61 3.57 8.98
C LEU A 19 -12.28 4.62 8.08
N PHE A 20 -12.24 5.89 8.48
CA PHE A 20 -12.70 7.00 7.64
C PHE A 20 -11.87 7.14 6.35
N LEU A 21 -10.60 6.71 6.34
CA LEU A 21 -9.75 6.75 5.15
C LEU A 21 -10.17 5.73 4.08
N GLY A 22 -11.03 4.75 4.39
CA GLY A 22 -11.42 3.69 3.46
C GLY A 22 -11.96 4.22 2.13
N GLY A 23 -12.84 5.22 2.16
CA GLY A 23 -13.40 5.82 0.95
C GLY A 23 -12.35 6.52 0.09
N THR A 24 -11.42 7.26 0.71
CA THR A 24 -10.33 7.95 0.03
C THR A 24 -9.32 6.96 -0.56
N LEU A 25 -8.94 5.93 0.20
CA LEU A 25 -8.00 4.89 -0.24
C LEU A 25 -8.56 4.09 -1.43
N MET A 26 -9.83 3.69 -1.37
CA MET A 26 -10.48 2.94 -2.44
C MET A 26 -10.61 3.78 -3.73
N SER A 27 -10.90 5.07 -3.59
CA SER A 27 -10.95 6.01 -4.72
C SER A 27 -9.56 6.20 -5.34
N ALA A 28 -8.52 6.38 -4.52
CA ALA A 28 -7.14 6.49 -4.98
C ALA A 28 -6.68 5.22 -5.72
N MET A 29 -7.01 4.04 -5.18
CA MET A 29 -6.69 2.76 -5.84
C MET A 29 -7.41 2.60 -7.19
N SER A 30 -8.66 3.03 -7.28
CA SER A 30 -9.43 3.01 -8.54
C SER A 30 -8.82 3.94 -9.59
N LEU A 31 -8.43 5.16 -9.21
CA LEU A 31 -7.74 6.09 -10.11
C LEU A 31 -6.39 5.55 -10.58
N MET A 32 -5.65 4.91 -9.69
CA MET A 32 -4.39 4.26 -10.04
C MET A 32 -4.56 3.09 -11.01
N LEU A 33 -5.63 2.29 -10.85
CA LEU A 33 -5.96 1.23 -11.80
C LEU A 33 -6.28 1.81 -13.18
N LEU A 34 -7.08 2.87 -13.24
CA LEU A 34 -7.38 3.58 -14.49
C LEU A 34 -6.11 4.18 -15.11
N SER A 35 -5.24 4.79 -14.32
CA SER A 35 -3.95 5.31 -14.77
C SER A 35 -3.05 4.20 -15.32
N SER A 36 -3.00 3.04 -14.66
CA SER A 36 -2.24 1.89 -15.13
C SER A 36 -2.78 1.32 -16.44
N LEU A 37 -4.11 1.26 -16.60
CA LEU A 37 -4.76 0.83 -17.84
C LEU A 37 -4.49 1.82 -18.97
N GLY A 38 -4.61 3.13 -18.71
CA GLY A 38 -4.24 4.16 -19.67
C GLY A 38 -2.78 4.05 -20.10
N ASN A 39 -1.88 3.76 -19.16
CA ASN A 39 -0.47 3.62 -19.46
C ASN A 39 -0.14 2.43 -20.40
N LEU A 40 -1.02 1.42 -20.51
CA LEU A 40 -0.86 0.35 -21.50
C LEU A 40 -0.95 0.87 -22.95
N PHE A 41 -1.73 1.92 -23.18
CA PHE A 41 -1.90 2.52 -24.51
C PHE A 41 -0.83 3.58 -24.82
N PHE A 42 -0.44 4.37 -23.82
CA PHE A 42 0.49 5.49 -24.01
C PHE A 42 1.97 5.14 -23.76
N GLY A 43 2.26 4.09 -22.98
CA GLY A 43 3.63 3.62 -22.71
C GLY A 43 4.52 4.65 -22.00
N SER A 44 3.96 5.53 -21.16
CA SER A 44 4.72 6.63 -20.54
C SER A 44 5.51 6.16 -19.31
N ILE A 45 6.82 6.42 -19.34
CA ILE A 45 7.74 6.13 -18.22
C ILE A 45 7.42 7.01 -17.00
N TRP A 46 7.03 8.26 -17.23
CA TRP A 46 6.65 9.20 -16.17
C TRP A 46 5.38 8.74 -15.43
N LEU A 47 4.36 8.29 -16.17
CA LEU A 47 3.15 7.73 -15.55
C LEU A 47 3.46 6.46 -14.76
N LEU A 48 4.35 5.60 -15.27
CA LEU A 48 4.79 4.40 -14.56
C LEU A 48 5.49 4.76 -13.23
N GLN A 49 6.42 5.71 -13.24
CA GLN A 49 7.11 6.17 -12.03
C GLN A 49 6.14 6.81 -11.03
N ALA A 50 5.25 7.70 -11.50
CA ALA A 50 4.23 8.32 -10.64
C ALA A 50 3.32 7.26 -9.98
N ASN A 51 2.85 6.28 -10.76
CA ASN A 51 2.01 5.20 -10.25
C ASN A 51 2.75 4.27 -9.26
N LEU A 52 4.07 4.20 -9.32
CA LEU A 52 4.87 3.45 -8.34
C LEU A 52 4.98 4.16 -7.00
N TYR A 53 5.35 5.44 -7.02
CA TYR A 53 5.50 6.23 -5.79
C TYR A 53 4.15 6.53 -5.12
N LEU A 54 3.14 6.92 -5.89
CA LEU A 54 1.78 7.09 -5.37
C LEU A 54 1.21 5.76 -4.87
N GLY A 55 1.51 4.66 -5.56
CA GLY A 55 1.09 3.34 -5.11
C GLY A 55 1.72 2.91 -3.81
N LEU A 56 2.99 3.24 -3.58
CA LEU A 56 3.61 2.99 -2.29
C LEU A 56 2.88 3.74 -1.16
N LEU A 57 2.56 5.02 -1.38
CA LEU A 57 1.84 5.83 -0.40
C LEU A 57 0.46 5.24 -0.08
N VAL A 58 -0.31 4.89 -1.12
CA VAL A 58 -1.65 4.29 -0.97
C VAL A 58 -1.56 2.95 -0.23
N MET A 59 -0.58 2.10 -0.53
CA MET A 59 -0.38 0.82 0.16
C MET A 59 -0.02 0.99 1.64
N CYS A 60 0.78 2.01 1.99
CA CYS A 60 1.01 2.35 3.40
C CYS A 60 -0.30 2.75 4.11
N GLY A 61 -1.19 3.44 3.41
CA GLY A 61 -2.52 3.78 3.92
C GLY A 61 -3.42 2.55 4.09
N PHE A 62 -3.38 1.59 3.17
CA PHE A 62 -4.10 0.32 3.31
C PHE A 62 -3.62 -0.49 4.52
N VAL A 63 -2.31 -0.60 4.76
CA VAL A 63 -1.77 -1.24 5.98
C VAL A 63 -2.40 -0.66 7.26
N LEU A 64 -2.53 0.68 7.34
CA LEU A 64 -3.16 1.36 8.47
C LEU A 64 -4.66 1.05 8.57
N PHE A 65 -5.35 1.07 7.43
CA PHE A 65 -6.77 0.80 7.33
C PHE A 65 -7.09 -0.65 7.70
N ASP A 66 -6.41 -1.63 7.11
CA ASP A 66 -6.63 -3.06 7.32
C ASP A 66 -6.28 -3.48 8.75
N THR A 67 -5.21 -2.91 9.33
CA THR A 67 -4.90 -3.12 10.77
C THR A 67 -6.05 -2.62 11.66
N GLN A 68 -6.60 -1.43 11.41
CA GLN A 68 -7.73 -0.92 12.20
C GLN A 68 -9.04 -1.69 11.94
N LEU A 69 -9.25 -2.17 10.71
CA LEU A 69 -10.40 -2.99 10.36
C LEU A 69 -10.37 -4.34 11.09
N ILE A 70 -9.19 -4.96 11.19
CA ILE A 70 -8.98 -6.20 11.96
C ILE A 70 -9.27 -5.97 13.44
N ILE A 71 -8.76 -4.87 14.03
CA ILE A 71 -9.03 -4.54 15.44
C ILE A 71 -10.54 -4.39 15.68
N GLU A 72 -11.23 -3.64 14.81
CA GLU A 72 -12.68 -3.42 14.93
C GLU A 72 -13.47 -4.73 14.73
N LYS A 73 -13.07 -5.60 13.79
CA LYS A 73 -13.67 -6.94 13.61
C LYS A 73 -13.50 -7.79 14.87
N ALA A 74 -12.28 -7.86 15.41
CA ALA A 74 -11.98 -8.62 16.61
C ALA A 74 -12.77 -8.12 17.84
N GLU A 75 -12.89 -6.80 18.01
CA GLU A 75 -13.68 -6.19 19.09
C GLU A 75 -15.20 -6.45 18.92
N ASN A 76 -15.69 -6.59 17.68
CA ASN A 76 -17.07 -6.97 17.39
C ASN A 76 -17.32 -8.49 17.51
N GLY A 77 -16.34 -9.24 18.02
CA GLY A 77 -16.47 -10.67 18.32
C GLY A 77 -16.02 -11.61 17.20
N ASP A 78 -15.42 -11.08 16.13
CA ASP A 78 -14.76 -11.90 15.12
C ASP A 78 -13.54 -12.59 15.73
N LYS A 79 -13.45 -13.92 15.54
CA LYS A 79 -12.35 -14.74 16.08
C LYS A 79 -11.52 -15.38 14.98
N ASP A 80 -11.70 -14.94 13.73
CA ASP A 80 -11.00 -15.51 12.59
C ASP A 80 -9.59 -14.93 12.43
N TYR A 81 -8.74 -15.19 13.42
CA TYR A 81 -7.35 -14.70 13.46
C TYR A 81 -6.50 -15.23 12.30
N ILE A 82 -6.87 -16.36 11.69
CA ILE A 82 -6.16 -16.92 10.53
C ILE A 82 -6.33 -15.96 9.35
N TRP A 83 -7.55 -15.54 9.05
CA TRP A 83 -7.81 -14.59 7.96
C TRP A 83 -7.22 -13.21 8.25
N HIS A 84 -7.30 -12.73 9.50
CA HIS A 84 -6.66 -11.47 9.88
C HIS A 84 -5.13 -11.49 9.67
N CYS A 85 -4.46 -12.62 9.96
CA CYS A 85 -3.04 -12.77 9.68
C CYS A 85 -2.73 -12.81 8.18
N ILE A 86 -3.59 -13.45 7.38
CA ILE A 86 -3.44 -13.52 5.92
C ILE A 86 -3.57 -12.11 5.32
N ASP A 87 -4.57 -11.33 5.73
CA ASP A 87 -4.77 -9.94 5.26
C ASP A 87 -3.50 -9.10 5.49
N LEU A 88 -2.98 -9.08 6.72
CA LEU A 88 -1.75 -8.34 7.06
C LEU A 88 -0.52 -8.85 6.32
N PHE A 89 -0.44 -10.15 6.05
CA PHE A 89 0.65 -10.73 5.27
C PHE A 89 0.60 -10.28 3.81
N LEU A 90 -0.58 -10.21 3.21
CA LEU A 90 -0.76 -9.73 1.84
C LEU A 90 -0.38 -8.25 1.70
N ASP A 91 -0.73 -7.43 2.68
CA ASP A 91 -0.31 -6.04 2.75
C ASP A 91 1.21 -5.90 2.81
N PHE A 92 1.85 -6.71 3.66
CA PHE A 92 3.31 -6.74 3.79
C PHE A 92 3.98 -7.12 2.46
N VAL A 93 3.56 -8.21 1.82
CA VAL A 93 4.12 -8.67 0.54
C VAL A 93 3.94 -7.62 -0.55
N THR A 94 2.77 -6.96 -0.58
CA THR A 94 2.47 -5.92 -1.56
C THR A 94 3.36 -4.70 -1.39
N LEU A 95 3.53 -4.23 -0.16
CA LEU A 95 4.42 -3.12 0.18
C LEU A 95 5.88 -3.47 -0.14
N PHE A 96 6.32 -4.67 0.25
CA PHE A 96 7.68 -5.15 -0.04
C PHE A 96 7.96 -5.19 -1.54
N ARG A 97 7.06 -5.75 -2.34
CA ARG A 97 7.19 -5.81 -3.80
C ARG A 97 7.31 -4.41 -4.42
N LYS A 98 6.53 -3.43 -3.94
CA LYS A 98 6.61 -2.05 -4.43
C LYS A 98 7.97 -1.41 -4.12
N LEU A 99 8.50 -1.62 -2.91
CA LEU A 99 9.84 -1.15 -2.56
C LEU A 99 10.93 -1.78 -3.43
N MET A 100 10.86 -3.09 -3.67
CA MET A 100 11.81 -3.79 -4.55
C MET A 100 11.78 -3.23 -5.98
N MET A 101 10.60 -2.90 -6.49
CA MET A 101 10.46 -2.31 -7.82
C MET A 101 11.08 -0.91 -7.91
N ILE A 102 10.90 -0.08 -6.86
CA ILE A 102 11.53 1.24 -6.78
C ILE A 102 13.06 1.12 -6.74
N LEU A 103 13.58 0.19 -5.93
CA LEU A 103 15.03 -0.04 -5.83
C LEU A 103 15.62 -0.47 -7.19
N ALA A 104 14.94 -1.39 -7.88
CA ALA A 104 15.37 -1.88 -9.20
C ALA A 104 15.34 -0.78 -10.29
N LEU A 105 14.39 0.16 -10.22
CA LEU A 105 14.37 1.31 -11.13
C LEU A 105 15.51 2.28 -10.84
N ASN A 106 15.73 2.62 -9.57
CA ASN A 106 16.82 3.52 -9.18
C ASN A 106 18.19 2.95 -9.57
N GLU A 107 18.41 1.64 -9.44
CA GLU A 107 19.67 1.00 -9.88
C GLU A 107 19.87 1.09 -11.40
N LYS A 108 18.79 0.93 -12.18
CA LYS A 108 18.85 1.06 -13.64
C LYS A 108 19.20 2.47 -14.08
N ASP A 109 18.64 3.48 -13.42
CA ASP A 109 18.92 4.89 -13.76
C ASP A 109 20.36 5.27 -13.42
N GLN A 110 20.90 4.84 -12.27
CA GLN A 110 22.32 5.06 -11.94
C GLN A 110 23.30 4.39 -12.93
N LYS A 111 22.96 3.23 -13.49
CA LYS A 111 23.78 2.57 -14.51
C LYS A 111 23.76 3.31 -15.86
N LYS A 112 22.71 4.06 -16.16
CA LYS A 112 22.64 4.91 -17.36
C LYS A 112 23.47 6.17 -17.20
N GLU A 113 23.47 6.80 -16.03
CA GLU A 113 24.27 8.02 -15.78
C GLU A 113 25.78 7.79 -15.79
N LYS A 114 26.22 6.55 -15.51
CA LYS A 114 27.65 6.17 -15.52
C LYS A 114 28.18 5.77 -16.91
N LYS A 115 27.32 5.73 -17.93
CA LYS A 115 27.68 5.42 -19.32
C LYS A 115 27.66 6.68 -20.16
#